data_AF-A0A4V1F494-F1
#
_entry.id   AF-A0A4V1F494-F1
#
_cell.length_a   1.000
_cell.length_b   1.000
_cell.length_c   1.000
_cell.angle_alpha   90.00
_cell.angle_beta   90.00
_cell.angle_gamma   90.00
#
_symmetry.space_group_name_H-M   'P 1'
#
loop_
_entity.id
_entity.type
_entity.pdbx_description
1 polymer ?
#
loop_
_entity_poly.entity_id
_entity_poly.type
_entity_poly.pdbx_seq_one_letter_code
_entity_poly.pdbx_strand_id
1 'polypeptide(L)'
;MATMKVHGSVISTATQRVVACLNEKDLDYEFVPVDMGSGEHKKDHFLCLNPFGQVPAFEDGDLKLFESRAITQYVAHVYTGKGTQLIFENPKKMATMAVWMEVEAHQFDPLVSKLGWELVYKPMFGMTTDAAVV
;
A
#
# COMPACT_ATOMS: atom_id res chain seq x y z
N MET A 1 17.21 -17.21 -0.12
CA MET A 1 15.93 -16.70 -0.65
C MET A 1 16.15 -15.23 -0.98
N ALA A 2 15.64 -14.76 -2.12
CA ALA A 2 15.78 -13.33 -2.46
C ALA A 2 15.01 -12.50 -1.42
N THR A 3 15.59 -11.38 -0.98
CA THR A 3 14.95 -10.47 -0.03
C THR A 3 13.75 -9.79 -0.70
N MET A 4 12.60 -9.76 -0.02
CA MET A 4 11.42 -9.02 -0.48
C MET A 4 11.76 -7.54 -0.70
N LYS A 5 11.20 -6.91 -1.73
CA LYS A 5 11.41 -5.49 -2.03
C LYS A 5 10.12 -4.70 -2.02
N VAL A 6 10.13 -3.54 -1.38
CA VAL A 6 9.02 -2.58 -1.41
C VAL A 6 9.50 -1.33 -2.14
N HIS A 7 9.02 -1.13 -3.37
CA HIS A 7 9.31 0.06 -4.17
C HIS A 7 8.26 1.12 -3.86
N GLY A 8 8.66 2.19 -3.17
CA GLY A 8 7.69 3.22 -2.81
C GLY A 8 8.28 4.43 -2.12
N SER A 9 7.40 5.24 -1.54
CA SER A 9 7.78 6.47 -0.87
C SER A 9 7.20 6.51 0.54
N VAL A 10 7.97 6.98 1.52
CA VAL A 10 7.54 7.04 2.93
C VAL A 10 6.37 7.99 3.17
N ILE A 11 6.12 8.94 2.25
CA ILE A 11 4.98 9.87 2.31
C ILE A 11 3.70 9.29 1.66
N SER A 12 3.80 8.15 0.96
CA SER A 12 2.65 7.48 0.35
C SER A 12 1.93 6.61 1.38
N THR A 13 0.67 6.93 1.66
CA THR A 13 -0.20 6.13 2.56
C THR A 13 -0.38 4.69 2.06
N ALA A 14 -0.45 4.47 0.75
CA ALA A 14 -0.51 3.14 0.16
C ALA A 14 0.78 2.33 0.41
N THR A 15 1.95 2.99 0.36
CA THR A 15 3.23 2.35 0.71
C THR A 15 3.28 2.03 2.20
N GLN A 16 2.83 2.96 3.06
CA GLN A 16 2.74 2.76 4.51
C GLN A 16 1.86 1.56 4.87
N ARG A 17 0.75 1.31 4.15
CA ARG A 17 -0.10 0.13 4.35
C ARG A 17 0.68 -1.19 4.19
N VAL A 18 1.53 -1.28 3.18
CA VAL A 18 2.38 -2.47 2.94
C VAL A 18 3.46 -2.59 4.02
N VAL A 19 4.15 -1.49 4.33
CA VAL A 19 5.18 -1.45 5.37
C VAL A 19 4.62 -1.86 6.74
N ALA A 20 3.44 -1.35 7.11
CA ALA A 20 2.77 -1.73 8.35
C ALA A 20 2.48 -3.23 8.39
N CYS A 21 1.98 -3.81 7.29
CA CYS A 21 1.73 -5.24 7.20
C CYS A 21 3.01 -6.08 7.32
N LEU A 22 4.10 -5.69 6.65
CA LEU A 22 5.38 -6.40 6.74
C LEU A 22 5.95 -6.35 8.17
N ASN A 23 5.85 -5.20 8.83
CA ASN A 23 6.29 -5.05 10.22
C ASN A 23 5.43 -5.88 11.18
N GLU A 24 4.10 -5.88 11.03
CA GLU A 24 3.21 -6.77 11.82
C GLU A 24 3.52 -8.25 11.62
N LYS A 25 4.06 -8.62 10.46
CA LYS A 25 4.43 -10.01 10.15
C LYS A 25 5.88 -10.35 10.53
N ASP A 26 6.62 -9.42 11.14
CA ASP A 26 8.05 -9.57 11.47
C ASP A 26 8.88 -10.05 10.26
N LEU A 27 8.61 -9.47 9.09
CA LEU A 27 9.27 -9.83 7.84
C LEU A 27 10.35 -8.82 7.46
N ASP A 28 11.53 -9.32 7.13
CA ASP A 28 12.62 -8.50 6.58
C ASP A 28 12.35 -8.15 5.12
N TYR A 29 12.54 -6.88 4.76
CA TYR A 29 12.41 -6.39 3.40
C TYR A 29 13.43 -5.28 3.10
N GLU A 30 13.77 -5.15 1.82
CA GLU A 30 14.49 -3.99 1.29
C GLU A 30 13.45 -2.92 0.91
N PHE A 31 13.55 -1.74 1.51
CA PHE A 31 12.79 -0.59 1.04
C PHE A 31 13.57 0.10 -0.08
N VAL A 32 12.99 0.12 -1.28
CA VAL A 32 13.57 0.77 -2.47
C VAL A 32 12.86 2.11 -2.66
N PRO A 33 13.51 3.25 -2.31
CA PRO A 33 12.87 4.56 -2.40
C PRO A 33 12.55 4.91 -3.85
N VAL A 34 11.35 5.46 -4.07
CA VAL A 34 10.89 6.01 -5.35
C VAL A 34 10.62 7.49 -5.16
N ASP A 35 11.33 8.33 -5.91
CA ASP A 35 11.18 9.78 -5.88
C ASP A 35 9.95 10.21 -6.71
N MET A 36 8.84 10.38 -6.01
CA MET A 36 7.61 10.88 -6.63
C MET A 36 7.72 12.35 -7.07
N GLY A 37 8.58 13.15 -6.44
CA GLY A 37 8.78 14.56 -6.76
C GLY A 37 9.44 14.78 -8.12
N SER A 38 10.40 13.92 -8.49
CA SER A 38 10.99 13.92 -9.85
C SER A 38 10.20 13.10 -10.87
N GLY A 39 9.04 12.56 -10.48
CA GLY A 39 8.20 11.74 -11.37
C GLY A 39 8.76 10.35 -11.66
N GLU A 40 9.63 9.79 -10.79
CA GLU A 40 10.26 8.49 -11.01
C GLU A 40 9.25 7.36 -11.21
N HIS A 41 8.19 7.35 -10.40
CA HIS A 41 7.03 6.45 -10.52
C HIS A 41 6.30 6.48 -11.89
N LYS A 42 6.65 7.42 -12.78
CA LYS A 42 6.11 7.52 -14.14
C LYS A 42 7.11 7.11 -15.24
N LYS A 43 8.33 6.70 -14.88
CA LYS A 43 9.38 6.28 -15.82
C LYS A 43 9.27 4.78 -16.11
N ASP A 44 9.71 4.38 -17.30
CA ASP A 44 9.57 3.01 -17.83
C ASP A 44 10.01 1.91 -16.85
N HIS A 45 11.14 2.10 -16.16
CA HIS A 45 11.64 1.11 -15.20
C HIS A 45 10.66 0.83 -14.06
N PHE A 46 9.93 1.84 -13.59
CA PHE A 46 8.91 1.68 -12.55
C PHE A 46 7.57 1.23 -13.15
N LEU A 47 7.23 1.68 -14.37
CA LEU A 47 6.03 1.24 -15.08
C LEU A 47 6.04 -0.26 -15.38
N CYS A 48 7.22 -0.88 -15.51
CA CYS A 48 7.36 -2.33 -15.57
C CYS A 48 6.96 -3.06 -14.28
N LEU A 49 6.94 -2.36 -13.13
CA LEU A 49 6.50 -2.89 -11.83
C LEU A 49 5.03 -2.58 -11.55
N ASN A 50 4.61 -1.33 -11.81
CA ASN A 50 3.21 -0.91 -11.74
C ASN A 50 2.85 -0.09 -12.99
N PRO A 51 2.04 -0.63 -13.93
CA PRO A 51 1.70 0.05 -15.17
C PRO A 51 0.85 1.31 -14.99
N PHE A 52 0.22 1.52 -13.82
CA PHE A 52 -0.53 2.74 -13.50
C PHE A 52 0.38 3.88 -13.02
N GLY A 53 1.68 3.60 -12.84
CA GLY A 53 2.67 4.55 -12.37
C GLY A 53 2.29 5.12 -11.00
N GLN A 54 1.97 4.23 -10.06
CA GLN A 54 1.63 4.56 -8.68
C GLN A 54 2.48 3.70 -7.73
N VAL A 55 2.85 4.25 -6.59
CA VAL A 55 3.50 3.48 -5.51
C VAL A 55 2.46 2.93 -4.53
N PRO A 56 2.69 1.76 -3.92
CA PRO A 56 3.88 0.93 -4.00
C PRO A 56 3.84 -0.09 -5.16
N ALA A 57 5.01 -0.63 -5.47
CA ALA A 57 5.17 -1.95 -6.08
C ALA A 57 5.95 -2.87 -5.14
N PHE A 58 5.80 -4.19 -5.29
CA PHE A 58 6.36 -5.19 -4.40
C PHE A 58 6.94 -6.35 -5.19
N GLU A 59 8.10 -6.85 -4.75
CA GLU A 59 8.76 -8.02 -5.33
C GLU A 59 9.03 -9.07 -4.25
N ASP A 60 8.73 -10.33 -4.56
CA ASP A 60 9.04 -11.49 -3.72
C ASP A 60 9.50 -12.65 -4.63
N GLY A 61 10.81 -12.82 -4.76
CA GLY A 61 11.40 -13.70 -5.78
C GLY A 61 11.05 -13.23 -7.19
N ASP A 62 10.44 -14.11 -7.99
CA ASP A 62 10.01 -13.81 -9.36
C ASP A 62 8.62 -13.14 -9.42
N LEU A 63 7.91 -13.07 -8.29
CA LEU A 63 6.58 -12.47 -8.22
C LEU A 63 6.68 -10.95 -8.08
N LYS A 64 5.95 -10.23 -8.94
CA LYS A 64 5.80 -8.78 -8.90
C LYS A 64 4.34 -8.42 -8.70
N LEU A 65 4.07 -7.57 -7.71
CA LEU A 65 2.72 -7.12 -7.35
C LEU A 65 2.67 -5.60 -7.29
N PHE A 66 1.50 -5.06 -7.62
CA PHE A 66 1.08 -3.70 -7.31
C PHE A 66 -0.31 -3.76 -6.66
N GLU A 67 -0.89 -2.61 -6.29
CA GLU A 67 -2.05 -2.49 -5.39
C GLU A 67 -1.74 -2.84 -3.93
N SER A 68 -1.65 -1.82 -3.08
CA SER A 68 -1.26 -1.99 -1.67
C SER A 68 -2.11 -3.00 -0.90
N ARG A 69 -3.43 -3.06 -1.15
CA ARG A 69 -4.33 -4.04 -0.51
C ARG A 69 -4.08 -5.46 -1.01
N ALA A 70 -3.79 -5.63 -2.29
CA ALA A 70 -3.46 -6.94 -2.85
C ALA A 70 -2.13 -7.46 -2.30
N ILE A 71 -1.13 -6.57 -2.16
CA ILE A 71 0.16 -6.89 -1.55
C ILE A 71 -0.02 -7.34 -0.09
N THR A 72 -0.81 -6.61 0.72
CA THR A 72 -1.03 -7.03 2.11
C THR A 72 -1.81 -8.34 2.23
N GLN A 73 -2.77 -8.58 1.34
CA GLN A 73 -3.45 -9.88 1.26
C GLN A 73 -2.47 -11.01 0.91
N TYR A 74 -1.60 -10.82 -0.08
CA TYR A 74 -0.56 -11.79 -0.43
C TYR A 74 0.33 -12.10 0.78
N VAL A 75 0.90 -11.06 1.40
CA VAL A 75 1.79 -11.20 2.56
C VAL A 75 1.10 -11.96 3.70
N ALA A 76 -0.15 -11.60 4.02
CA ALA A 76 -0.89 -12.20 5.12
C ALA A 76 -1.23 -13.68 4.88
N HIS A 77 -1.45 -14.11 3.62
CA HIS A 77 -1.75 -15.49 3.25
C HIS A 77 -0.52 -16.38 3.04
N VAL A 78 0.56 -15.84 2.48
CA VAL A 78 1.78 -16.62 2.23
C VAL A 78 2.59 -16.81 3.51
N TYR A 79 2.61 -15.79 4.37
CA TYR A 79 3.43 -15.78 5.58
C TYR A 79 2.61 -16.01 6.86
N THR A 80 1.57 -16.85 6.81
CA THR A 80 0.63 -17.06 7.93
C THR A 80 1.33 -17.39 9.25
N GLY A 81 2.42 -18.16 9.23
CA GLY A 81 3.19 -18.57 10.42
C GLY A 81 4.24 -17.58 10.95
N LYS A 82 4.24 -16.33 10.48
CA LYS A 82 5.18 -15.27 10.90
C LYS A 82 4.43 -14.11 11.56
N GLY A 83 5.01 -13.51 12.60
CA GLY A 83 4.45 -12.36 13.32
C GLY A 83 2.97 -12.49 13.69
N THR A 84 2.23 -11.38 13.61
CA THR A 84 0.81 -11.28 13.91
C THR A 84 -0.05 -12.08 12.93
N GLN A 85 -1.06 -12.79 13.45
CA GLN A 85 -2.06 -13.49 12.65
C GLN A 85 -3.07 -12.49 12.06
N LEU A 86 -2.85 -12.07 10.80
CA LEU A 86 -3.68 -11.07 10.10
C LEU A 86 -4.90 -11.64 9.34
N ILE A 87 -4.99 -12.97 9.20
CA ILE A 87 -6.14 -13.65 8.57
C ILE A 87 -6.76 -14.67 9.53
N PHE A 88 -8.02 -15.02 9.32
CA PHE A 88 -8.68 -16.08 10.07
C PHE A 88 -8.67 -17.41 9.30
N GLU A 89 -8.43 -18.53 9.98
CA GLU A 89 -8.64 -19.85 9.34
C GLU A 89 -10.13 -20.17 9.20
N ASN A 90 -10.98 -19.59 10.06
CA ASN A 90 -12.42 -19.81 10.01
C ASN A 90 -13.03 -19.02 8.83
N PRO A 91 -13.69 -19.70 7.87
CA PRO A 91 -14.19 -19.06 6.66
C PRO A 91 -15.31 -18.04 6.94
N LYS A 92 -16.11 -18.23 8.01
CA LYS A 92 -17.15 -17.26 8.40
C LYS A 92 -16.53 -15.99 8.96
N LYS A 93 -15.45 -16.09 9.76
CA LYS A 93 -14.70 -14.92 10.24
C LYS A 93 -13.97 -14.23 9.09
N MET A 94 -13.40 -14.98 8.14
CA MET A 94 -12.84 -14.42 6.91
C MET A 94 -13.88 -13.65 6.10
N ALA A 95 -15.11 -14.15 5.98
CA ALA A 95 -16.18 -13.43 5.30
C ALA A 95 -16.48 -12.09 5.98
N THR A 96 -16.56 -12.05 7.31
CA THR A 96 -16.71 -10.77 8.04
C THR A 96 -15.52 -9.84 7.83
N MET A 97 -14.30 -10.36 7.83
CA MET A 97 -13.10 -9.55 7.55
C MET A 97 -13.15 -8.97 6.13
N ALA A 98 -13.52 -9.78 5.13
CA ALA A 98 -13.69 -9.33 3.75
C ALA A 98 -14.71 -8.21 3.62
N VAL A 99 -15.85 -8.30 4.32
CA VAL A 99 -16.83 -7.19 4.39
C VAL A 99 -16.16 -5.90 4.84
N TRP A 100 -15.35 -5.93 5.90
CA TRP A 100 -14.70 -4.72 6.41
C TRP A 100 -13.56 -4.22 5.53
N MET A 101 -12.86 -5.10 4.81
CA MET A 101 -11.88 -4.69 3.80
C MET A 101 -12.54 -3.95 2.64
N GLU A 102 -13.69 -4.44 2.17
CA GLU A 102 -14.48 -3.78 1.12
C GLU A 102 -15.09 -2.46 1.61
N VAL A 103 -15.56 -2.40 2.87
CA VAL A 103 -16.01 -1.15 3.49
C VAL A 103 -14.87 -0.13 3.55
N GLU A 104 -13.66 -0.55 3.95
CA GLU A 104 -12.51 0.35 3.96
C GLU A 104 -12.19 0.85 2.55
N ALA A 105 -12.14 -0.03 1.56
CA ALA A 105 -11.77 0.33 0.18
C ALA A 105 -12.82 1.23 -0.50
N HIS A 106 -14.10 1.00 -0.25
CA HIS A 106 -15.17 1.65 -1.02
C HIS A 106 -15.95 2.73 -0.27
N GLN A 107 -15.97 2.69 1.06
CA GLN A 107 -16.75 3.65 1.86
C GLN A 107 -15.85 4.60 2.64
N PHE A 108 -14.74 4.08 3.18
CA PHE A 108 -13.81 4.90 3.97
C PHE A 108 -12.79 5.61 3.08
N ASP A 109 -12.01 4.86 2.29
CA ASP A 109 -10.87 5.36 1.50
C ASP A 109 -11.24 6.54 0.59
N PRO A 110 -12.32 6.50 -0.21
CA PRO A 110 -12.60 7.61 -1.12
C PRO A 110 -12.80 8.95 -0.40
N LEU A 111 -13.40 8.93 0.79
CA LEU A 111 -13.64 10.12 1.61
C LEU A 111 -12.35 10.59 2.28
N VAL A 112 -11.64 9.69 2.95
CA VAL A 112 -10.43 10.07 3.70
C VAL A 112 -9.25 10.41 2.78
N SER A 113 -9.15 9.75 1.62
CA SER A 113 -8.14 10.06 0.60
C SER A 113 -8.39 11.46 0.03
N LYS A 114 -9.65 11.85 -0.19
CA LYS A 114 -10.00 13.21 -0.63
C LYS A 114 -9.64 14.26 0.42
N LEU A 115 -10.00 14.02 1.68
CA LEU A 115 -9.64 14.93 2.78
C LEU A 115 -8.12 15.01 2.97
N GLY A 116 -7.42 13.87 2.92
CA GLY A 116 -5.96 13.80 3.02
C GLY A 116 -5.27 14.55 1.88
N TRP A 117 -5.80 14.47 0.66
CA TRP A 117 -5.32 15.28 -0.46
C TRP A 117 -5.40 16.78 -0.17
N GLU A 118 -6.56 17.26 0.28
CA GLU A 118 -6.81 18.67 0.54
C GLU A 118 -6.04 19.22 1.76
N LEU A 119 -5.98 18.44 2.83
CA LEU A 119 -5.49 18.91 4.13
C LEU A 119 -4.02 18.58 4.40
N VAL A 120 -3.46 17.57 3.72
CA VAL A 120 -2.09 17.11 3.96
C VAL A 120 -1.22 17.32 2.73
N TYR A 121 -1.61 16.74 1.59
CA TYR A 121 -0.75 16.74 0.39
C TYR A 121 -0.68 18.09 -0.31
N LYS A 122 -1.81 18.77 -0.52
CA LYS A 122 -1.82 20.10 -1.13
C LYS A 122 -0.92 21.09 -0.37
N PRO A 123 -1.07 21.27 0.97
CA PRO A 123 -0.17 22.14 1.73
C PRO A 123 1.31 21.72 1.64
N MET A 124 1.60 20.41 1.68
CA MET A 124 2.96 19.88 1.53
C MET A 124 3.59 20.27 0.18
N PHE A 125 2.79 20.40 -0.88
CA PHE A 125 3.22 20.84 -2.20
C PHE A 125 3.06 22.35 -2.46
N GLY A 126 2.75 23.13 -1.42
CA GLY A 126 2.54 24.58 -1.55
C GLY A 126 1.25 24.97 -2.28
N MET A 127 0.31 24.04 -2.42
CA MET A 127 -1.03 24.27 -2.97
C MET A 127 -2.02 24.68 -1.88
N THR A 128 -3.08 25.40 -2.26
CA THR A 128 -4.13 25.83 -1.32
C THR A 128 -5.22 24.75 -1.17
N THR A 129 -5.60 24.46 0.08
CA THR A 129 -6.76 23.64 0.43
C THR A 129 -8.05 24.25 -0.10
N ASP A 130 -8.92 23.44 -0.69
CA ASP A 130 -10.27 23.85 -1.07
C ASP A 130 -11.25 23.65 0.10
N ALA A 131 -11.65 24.76 0.74
CA ALA A 131 -12.56 24.74 1.88
C ALA A 131 -14.00 24.27 1.53
N ALA A 132 -14.37 24.21 0.25
CA ALA A 132 -15.66 23.64 -0.15
C ALA A 132 -15.64 22.11 -0.24
N VAL A 133 -14.45 21.50 -0.26
CA VAL A 133 -14.24 20.05 -0.30
C VAL A 133 -14.11 19.44 1.10
N VAL A 134 -13.63 20.24 2.07
CA VAL A 134 -13.37 19.85 3.47
C VAL A 134 -14.58 20.07 4.36
#